data_AF-A0A0I9SE58-F1
#
_entry.id   AF-A0A0I9SE58-F1
#
_cell.length_a   1.000
_cell.length_b   1.000
_cell.length_c   1.000
_cell.angle_alpha   90.00
_cell.angle_beta   90.00
_cell.angle_gamma   90.00
#
_symmetry.space_group_name_H-M   'P 1'
#
loop_
_entity.id
_entity.type
_entity.pdbx_description
1 polymer ?
#
loop_
_entity_poly.entity_id
_entity_poly.type
_entity_poly.pdbx_seq_one_letter_code
_entity_poly.pdbx_strand_id
1 'polypeptide(L)'
;MKQILTDYLDICLKFRKEYLSKPERKQRHILLTEWAKAQYADGNPTIPELYEFWDNHKDVSYNKVFIEKVIVPAVNVDIGNEGIEGLKFLFYCLRGKDAFLYRSSDSPVSIFSNERNYKYSPFQLADMVLEKEPDNEDALKVKYFIGKEILWYSIHEIPYGVLNGVNGANISDIPDMLSSVDRFQTISNKLKIDNDKILIEDCRKFYAAYREYLQQLERYADFEDYLNKNNISYERYCSTYYYDKENKR
;
A
#
# COMPACT_ATOMS: atom_id res chain seq x y z
N MET A 1 -29.41 -8.25 -7.70
CA MET A 1 -28.06 -8.74 -7.34
C MET A 1 -27.77 -10.00 -8.15
N LYS A 2 -26.59 -10.08 -8.78
CA LYS A 2 -26.17 -11.27 -9.56
C LYS A 2 -26.06 -12.52 -8.70
N GLN A 3 -26.28 -13.69 -9.29
CA GLN A 3 -26.30 -14.97 -8.57
C GLN A 3 -24.97 -15.26 -7.88
N ILE A 4 -23.85 -14.90 -8.49
CA ILE A 4 -22.50 -15.04 -7.90
C ILE A 4 -22.37 -14.33 -6.55
N LEU A 5 -22.99 -13.15 -6.41
CA LEU A 5 -22.99 -12.36 -5.18
C LEU A 5 -23.99 -12.92 -4.16
N THR A 6 -25.17 -13.33 -4.62
CA THR A 6 -26.20 -13.96 -3.77
C THR A 6 -25.68 -15.25 -3.14
N ASP A 7 -25.12 -16.17 -3.92
CA ASP A 7 -24.57 -17.44 -3.41
C ASP A 7 -23.44 -17.21 -2.41
N TYR A 8 -22.58 -16.22 -2.68
CA TYR A 8 -21.50 -15.84 -1.79
C TYR A 8 -22.02 -15.36 -0.43
N LEU A 9 -23.05 -14.49 -0.44
CA LEU A 9 -23.69 -14.02 0.78
C LEU A 9 -24.36 -15.16 1.53
N ASP A 10 -25.07 -16.05 0.85
CA ASP A 10 -25.69 -17.22 1.47
C ASP A 10 -24.66 -18.09 2.18
N ILE A 11 -23.47 -18.28 1.58
CA ILE A 11 -22.36 -18.98 2.24
C ILE A 11 -21.89 -18.22 3.48
N CYS A 12 -21.72 -16.89 3.39
CA CYS A 12 -21.22 -16.09 4.51
C CYS A 12 -22.23 -16.01 5.67
N LEU A 13 -23.53 -15.91 5.37
CA LEU A 13 -24.61 -15.79 6.34
C LEU A 13 -24.94 -17.12 7.03
N LYS A 14 -24.55 -18.27 6.47
CA LYS A 14 -24.67 -19.58 7.13
C LYS A 14 -23.84 -19.69 8.41
N PHE A 15 -22.81 -18.86 8.57
CA PHE A 15 -21.92 -18.91 9.72
C PHE A 15 -22.11 -17.69 10.62
N ARG A 16 -21.93 -17.88 11.92
CA ARG A 16 -21.93 -16.78 12.88
C ARG A 16 -20.84 -15.76 12.56
N LYS A 17 -21.13 -14.48 12.80
CA LYS A 17 -20.19 -13.38 12.51
C LYS A 17 -18.94 -13.39 13.40
N GLU A 18 -19.07 -13.86 14.64
CA GLU A 18 -18.00 -13.81 15.64
C GLU A 18 -17.37 -15.18 15.89
N TYR A 19 -16.03 -15.22 15.87
CA TYR A 19 -15.17 -16.34 16.23
C TYR A 19 -15.66 -17.74 15.77
N LEU A 20 -15.44 -18.02 14.48
CA LEU A 20 -15.66 -19.34 13.91
C LEU A 20 -14.75 -20.39 14.56
N SER A 21 -15.35 -21.50 14.99
CA SER A 21 -14.61 -22.68 15.43
C SER A 21 -13.75 -23.24 14.28
N LYS A 22 -12.74 -24.05 14.62
CA LYS A 22 -11.91 -24.71 13.60
C LYS A 22 -12.74 -25.54 12.60
N PRO A 23 -13.77 -26.33 13.02
CA PRO A 23 -14.66 -27.01 12.08
C PRO A 23 -15.44 -26.05 11.17
N GLU A 24 -16.01 -24.97 11.70
CA GLU A 24 -16.75 -23.98 10.90
C GLU A 24 -15.86 -23.26 9.89
N ARG A 25 -14.64 -22.89 10.28
CA ARG A 25 -13.66 -22.31 9.35
C ARG A 25 -13.34 -23.27 8.20
N LYS A 26 -13.16 -24.56 8.50
CA LYS A 26 -12.92 -25.58 7.48
C LYS A 26 -14.12 -25.74 6.54
N GLN A 27 -15.33 -25.79 7.08
CA GLN A 27 -16.55 -25.91 6.29
C GLN A 27 -16.78 -24.68 5.40
N ARG A 28 -16.64 -23.47 5.96
CA ARG A 28 -16.74 -22.22 5.19
C ARG A 28 -15.71 -22.18 4.06
N HIS A 29 -14.47 -22.58 4.34
CA HIS A 29 -13.43 -22.63 3.32
C HIS A 29 -13.78 -23.59 2.17
N ILE A 30 -14.34 -24.77 2.46
CA ILE A 30 -14.80 -25.73 1.44
C ILE A 30 -15.89 -25.10 0.57
N LEU A 31 -16.94 -24.53 1.18
CA LEU A 31 -18.04 -23.90 0.45
C LEU A 31 -17.57 -22.73 -0.43
N LEU A 32 -16.69 -21.87 0.10
CA LEU A 32 -16.11 -20.76 -0.67
C LEU A 32 -15.22 -21.26 -1.81
N THR A 33 -14.51 -22.37 -1.63
CA THR A 33 -13.68 -22.98 -2.68
C THR A 33 -14.54 -23.56 -3.80
N GLU A 34 -15.66 -24.19 -3.46
CA GLU A 34 -16.63 -24.69 -4.43
C GLU A 34 -17.29 -23.54 -5.20
N TRP A 35 -17.74 -22.50 -4.49
CA TRP A 35 -18.26 -21.27 -5.07
C TRP A 35 -17.27 -20.60 -6.03
N ALA A 36 -15.99 -20.52 -5.66
CA ALA A 36 -14.96 -19.93 -6.51
C ALA A 36 -14.75 -20.71 -7.82
N LYS A 37 -15.03 -22.02 -7.84
CA LYS A 37 -14.95 -22.87 -9.05
C LYS A 37 -16.24 -22.85 -9.88
N ALA A 38 -17.36 -22.49 -9.28
CA ALA A 38 -18.65 -22.45 -9.96
C ALA A 38 -18.65 -21.45 -11.13
N GLN A 39 -19.41 -21.80 -12.16
CA GLN A 39 -19.63 -20.97 -13.35
C GLN A 39 -21.02 -20.35 -13.26
N TYR A 40 -21.07 -19.05 -13.53
CA TYR A 40 -22.27 -18.23 -13.40
C TYR A 40 -22.67 -17.70 -14.77
N ALA A 41 -23.93 -17.92 -15.17
CA ALA A 41 -24.43 -17.58 -16.51
C ALA A 41 -24.64 -16.07 -16.72
N ASP A 42 -24.81 -15.31 -15.63
CA ASP A 42 -25.06 -13.87 -15.63
C ASP A 42 -23.79 -13.02 -15.75
N GLY A 43 -22.62 -13.64 -15.90
CA GLY A 43 -21.33 -12.97 -16.08
C GLY A 43 -20.82 -12.26 -14.81
N ASN A 44 -19.72 -11.51 -14.95
CA ASN A 44 -19.11 -10.78 -13.84
C ASN A 44 -19.99 -9.60 -13.39
N PRO A 45 -20.02 -9.27 -12.09
CA PRO A 45 -20.58 -8.00 -11.62
C PRO A 45 -19.92 -6.80 -12.28
N THR A 46 -20.73 -5.77 -12.52
CA THR A 46 -20.26 -4.46 -12.97
C THR A 46 -19.63 -3.69 -11.79
N ILE A 47 -18.81 -2.69 -12.09
CA ILE A 47 -18.20 -1.86 -11.04
C ILE A 47 -19.26 -1.18 -10.14
N PRO A 48 -20.37 -0.60 -10.65
CA PRO A 48 -21.43 -0.06 -9.81
C PRO A 48 -22.08 -1.09 -8.87
N GLU A 49 -22.34 -2.31 -9.36
CA GLU A 49 -22.86 -3.40 -8.52
C GLU A 49 -21.85 -3.78 -7.42
N LEU A 50 -20.55 -3.69 -7.69
CA LEU A 50 -19.51 -3.94 -6.70
C LEU A 50 -19.44 -2.87 -5.62
N TYR A 51 -19.61 -1.60 -5.97
CA TYR A 51 -19.74 -0.52 -4.97
C TYR A 51 -20.93 -0.77 -4.05
N GLU A 52 -22.12 -1.02 -4.62
CA GLU A 52 -23.33 -1.30 -3.84
C GLU A 52 -23.15 -2.52 -2.93
N PHE A 53 -22.56 -3.59 -3.45
CA PHE A 53 -22.30 -4.79 -2.66
C PHE A 53 -21.28 -4.54 -1.54
N TRP A 54 -20.20 -3.83 -1.84
CA TRP A 54 -19.14 -3.54 -0.87
C TRP A 54 -19.67 -2.70 0.29
N ASP A 55 -20.44 -1.65 0.02
CA ASP A 55 -20.99 -0.77 1.04
C ASP A 55 -21.94 -1.50 2.00
N ASN A 56 -22.74 -2.42 1.46
CA ASN A 56 -23.70 -3.20 2.26
C ASN A 56 -23.08 -4.39 3.00
N HIS A 57 -21.93 -4.89 2.54
CA HIS A 57 -21.37 -6.18 2.98
C HIS A 57 -19.86 -6.19 3.27
N LYS A 58 -19.25 -5.03 3.53
CA LYS A 58 -17.80 -4.84 3.76
C LYS A 58 -17.15 -5.85 4.73
N ASP A 59 -17.87 -6.30 5.75
CA ASP A 59 -17.37 -7.22 6.78
C ASP A 59 -17.03 -8.61 6.24
N VAL A 60 -17.69 -9.03 5.17
CA VAL A 60 -17.45 -10.33 4.53
C VAL A 60 -16.62 -10.18 3.26
N SER A 61 -16.74 -9.06 2.55
CA SER A 61 -16.10 -8.82 1.24
C SER A 61 -14.57 -8.74 1.28
N TYR A 62 -13.97 -8.37 2.42
CA TYR A 62 -12.50 -8.25 2.55
C TYR A 62 -11.85 -9.63 2.78
N ASN A 63 -11.83 -10.47 1.75
CA ASN A 63 -11.12 -11.75 1.77
C ASN A 63 -10.62 -12.11 0.37
N LYS A 64 -9.50 -12.84 0.34
CA LYS A 64 -8.80 -13.22 -0.90
C LYS A 64 -9.69 -13.91 -1.93
N VAL A 65 -10.49 -14.89 -1.51
CA VAL A 65 -11.33 -15.70 -2.41
C VAL A 65 -12.38 -14.84 -3.12
N PHE A 66 -13.02 -13.91 -2.42
CA PHE A 66 -13.97 -12.97 -3.03
C PHE A 66 -13.28 -11.99 -3.98
N ILE A 67 -12.14 -11.43 -3.56
CA ILE A 67 -11.38 -10.47 -4.35
C ILE A 67 -10.94 -11.12 -5.68
N GLU A 68 -10.35 -12.31 -5.65
CA GLU A 68 -9.88 -13.04 -6.83
C GLU A 68 -11.03 -13.44 -7.77
N LYS A 69 -12.14 -13.94 -7.21
CA LYS A 69 -13.25 -14.47 -8.03
C LYS A 69 -14.13 -13.37 -8.63
N VAL A 70 -14.29 -12.24 -7.94
CA VAL A 70 -15.32 -11.24 -8.28
C VAL A 70 -14.71 -9.91 -8.66
N ILE A 71 -13.82 -9.37 -7.82
CA ILE A 71 -13.26 -8.03 -8.03
C ILE A 71 -12.26 -8.05 -9.18
N VAL A 72 -11.29 -8.96 -9.16
CA VAL A 72 -10.22 -9.01 -10.16
C VAL A 72 -10.78 -9.13 -11.60
N PRO A 73 -11.75 -10.02 -11.91
CA PRO A 73 -12.31 -10.10 -13.25
C PRO A 73 -13.05 -8.83 -13.67
N ALA A 74 -13.82 -8.19 -12.78
CA ALA A 74 -14.54 -6.96 -13.09
C ALA A 74 -13.57 -5.80 -13.39
N VAL A 75 -12.52 -5.66 -12.57
CA VAL A 75 -11.47 -4.64 -12.79
C VAL A 75 -10.69 -4.93 -14.08
N ASN A 76 -10.45 -6.19 -14.41
CA ASN A 76 -9.78 -6.57 -15.65
C ASN A 76 -10.59 -6.19 -16.90
N VAL A 77 -11.92 -6.33 -16.85
CA VAL A 77 -12.81 -5.89 -17.94
C VAL A 77 -12.76 -4.37 -18.08
N ASP A 78 -12.83 -3.63 -16.97
CA ASP A 78 -12.77 -2.16 -16.99
C ASP A 78 -11.46 -1.64 -17.59
N ILE A 79 -10.30 -2.15 -17.11
CA ILE A 79 -8.98 -1.77 -17.65
C ILE A 79 -8.82 -2.18 -19.12
N GLY A 80 -9.38 -3.34 -19.51
CA GLY A 80 -9.36 -3.80 -20.91
C GLY A 80 -10.12 -2.84 -21.85
N ASN A 81 -11.05 -2.07 -21.32
CA ASN A 81 -11.80 -1.03 -22.02
C ASN A 81 -11.22 0.38 -21.78
N GLU A 82 -9.96 0.48 -21.33
CA GLU A 82 -9.27 1.73 -20.99
C GLU A 82 -9.94 2.55 -19.87
N GLY A 83 -10.81 1.90 -19.09
CA GLY A 83 -11.48 2.45 -17.91
C GLY A 83 -10.54 2.60 -16.71
N ILE A 84 -10.99 3.42 -15.76
CA ILE A 84 -10.32 3.62 -14.47
C ILE A 84 -11.23 3.33 -13.27
N GLU A 85 -12.50 3.01 -13.50
CA GLU A 85 -13.49 2.84 -12.42
C GLU A 85 -13.19 1.60 -11.59
N GLY A 86 -12.67 0.54 -12.21
CA GLY A 86 -12.21 -0.64 -11.51
C GLY A 86 -11.02 -0.36 -10.60
N LEU A 87 -10.06 0.47 -11.05
CA LEU A 87 -8.93 0.89 -10.21
C LEU A 87 -9.39 1.77 -9.05
N LYS A 88 -10.29 2.72 -9.31
CA LYS A 88 -10.92 3.54 -8.27
C LYS A 88 -11.62 2.65 -7.24
N PHE A 89 -12.33 1.61 -7.67
CA PHE A 89 -12.97 0.66 -6.77
C PHE A 89 -11.97 -0.12 -5.91
N LEU A 90 -10.83 -0.56 -6.46
CA LEU A 90 -9.78 -1.21 -5.66
C LEU A 90 -9.28 -0.32 -4.52
N PHE A 91 -9.10 0.97 -4.78
CA PHE A 91 -8.66 1.92 -3.76
C PHE A 91 -9.77 2.27 -2.78
N TYR A 92 -11.01 2.37 -3.26
CA TYR A 92 -12.19 2.55 -2.43
C TYR A 92 -12.32 1.46 -1.36
N CYS A 93 -12.00 0.20 -1.71
CA CYS A 93 -12.02 -0.93 -0.77
C CYS A 93 -11.06 -0.75 0.43
N LEU A 94 -10.11 0.18 0.36
CA LEU A 94 -9.18 0.52 1.45
C LEU A 94 -9.68 1.68 2.33
N ARG A 95 -10.81 2.33 2.00
CA ARG A 95 -11.32 3.46 2.79
C ARG A 95 -11.59 3.05 4.24
N GLY A 96 -11.10 3.86 5.16
CA GLY A 96 -11.24 3.65 6.60
C GLY A 96 -10.42 2.47 7.14
N LYS A 97 -9.52 1.88 6.35
CA LYS A 97 -8.59 0.85 6.80
C LYS A 97 -7.31 1.47 7.38
N ASP A 98 -6.66 0.73 8.26
CA ASP A 98 -5.38 1.13 8.83
C ASP A 98 -4.29 1.22 7.76
N ALA A 99 -3.30 2.09 7.99
CA ALA A 99 -2.16 2.33 7.10
C ALA A 99 -1.44 1.02 6.69
N PHE A 100 -1.40 0.03 7.58
CA PHE A 100 -0.84 -1.30 7.30
C PHE A 100 -1.52 -2.00 6.11
N LEU A 101 -2.84 -1.87 5.98
CA LEU A 101 -3.61 -2.58 4.94
C LEU A 101 -3.35 -2.04 3.54
N TYR A 102 -2.92 -0.77 3.41
CA TYR A 102 -2.48 -0.22 2.12
C TYR A 102 -1.21 -0.89 1.57
N ARG A 103 -0.45 -1.59 2.44
CA ARG A 103 0.82 -2.25 2.09
C ARG A 103 0.75 -3.77 2.21
N SER A 104 -0.36 -4.30 2.73
CA SER A 104 -0.54 -5.72 2.97
C SER A 104 -0.64 -6.48 1.64
N SER A 105 -0.06 -7.68 1.59
CA SER A 105 -0.25 -8.63 0.48
C SER A 105 -1.70 -9.09 0.33
N ASP A 106 -2.50 -8.96 1.40
CA ASP A 106 -3.90 -9.35 1.43
C ASP A 106 -4.84 -8.20 1.03
N SER A 107 -4.29 -7.04 0.65
CA SER A 107 -5.09 -5.92 0.18
C SER A 107 -5.68 -6.21 -1.22
N PRO A 108 -6.88 -5.68 -1.54
CA PRO A 108 -7.45 -5.81 -2.88
C PRO A 108 -6.49 -5.36 -3.99
N VAL A 109 -5.73 -4.29 -3.74
CA VAL A 109 -4.74 -3.76 -4.69
C VAL A 109 -3.58 -4.74 -4.89
N SER A 110 -3.02 -5.27 -3.80
CA SER A 110 -1.90 -6.22 -3.85
C SER A 110 -2.30 -7.55 -4.49
N ILE A 111 -3.49 -8.06 -4.16
CA ILE A 111 -4.04 -9.28 -4.77
C ILE A 111 -4.23 -9.07 -6.27
N PHE A 112 -4.82 -7.94 -6.68
CA PHE A 112 -4.97 -7.60 -8.09
C PHE A 112 -3.62 -7.53 -8.83
N SER A 113 -2.62 -6.88 -8.24
CA SER A 113 -1.25 -6.84 -8.78
C SER A 113 -0.65 -8.26 -8.91
N ASN A 114 -0.82 -9.11 -7.90
CA ASN A 114 -0.31 -10.48 -7.89
C ASN A 114 -0.95 -11.35 -8.99
N GLU A 115 -2.27 -11.28 -9.17
CA GLU A 115 -2.99 -12.01 -10.24
C GLU A 115 -2.51 -11.60 -11.65
N ARG A 116 -1.92 -10.41 -11.78
CA ARG A 116 -1.28 -9.91 -13.00
C ARG A 116 0.22 -10.23 -13.06
N ASN A 117 0.73 -11.15 -12.25
CA ASN A 117 2.17 -11.43 -12.08
C ASN A 117 3.00 -10.16 -11.82
N TYR A 118 2.45 -9.24 -11.03
CA TYR A 118 3.05 -7.93 -10.73
C TYR A 118 3.38 -7.09 -11.96
N LYS A 119 2.63 -7.26 -13.07
CA LYS A 119 2.74 -6.40 -14.25
C LYS A 119 2.67 -4.91 -13.89
N TYR A 120 1.85 -4.58 -12.88
CA TYR A 120 1.75 -3.25 -12.31
C TYR A 120 1.90 -3.32 -10.79
N SER A 121 2.77 -2.49 -10.23
CA SER A 121 2.82 -2.28 -8.78
C SER A 121 1.61 -1.48 -8.31
N PRO A 122 1.20 -1.60 -7.03
CA PRO A 122 0.16 -0.74 -6.45
C PRO A 122 0.40 0.76 -6.69
N PHE A 123 1.67 1.18 -6.71
CA PHE A 123 2.08 2.56 -6.98
C PHE A 123 1.77 2.98 -8.42
N GLN A 124 2.06 2.11 -9.41
CA GLN A 124 1.76 2.34 -10.83
C GLN A 124 0.25 2.33 -11.11
N LEU A 125 -0.50 1.46 -10.43
CA LEU A 125 -1.97 1.44 -10.54
C LEU A 125 -2.57 2.77 -10.07
N ALA A 126 -2.02 3.34 -8.99
CA ALA A 126 -2.46 4.65 -8.51
C ALA A 126 -2.08 5.77 -9.49
N ASP A 127 -0.90 5.70 -10.13
CA ASP A 127 -0.51 6.65 -11.18
C ASP A 127 -1.50 6.66 -12.34
N MET A 128 -1.97 5.49 -12.80
CA MET A 128 -2.97 5.41 -13.87
C MET A 128 -4.28 6.15 -13.54
N VAL A 129 -4.70 6.16 -12.28
CA VAL A 129 -5.87 6.94 -11.84
C VAL A 129 -5.53 8.42 -11.76
N LEU A 130 -4.39 8.78 -11.16
CA LEU A 130 -3.98 10.17 -10.94
C LEU A 130 -3.62 10.91 -12.24
N GLU A 131 -3.23 10.20 -13.30
CA GLU A 131 -3.06 10.79 -14.63
C GLU A 131 -4.36 11.37 -15.20
N LYS A 132 -5.50 10.74 -14.89
CA LYS A 132 -6.84 11.19 -15.35
C LYS A 132 -7.57 12.02 -14.30
N GLU A 133 -7.39 11.70 -13.03
CA GLU A 133 -8.02 12.35 -11.88
C GLU A 133 -6.95 12.73 -10.83
N PRO A 134 -6.20 13.84 -11.01
CA PRO A 134 -5.04 14.19 -10.18
C PRO A 134 -5.31 14.46 -8.69
N ASP A 135 -6.59 14.64 -8.35
CA ASP A 135 -7.07 14.92 -6.99
C ASP A 135 -7.90 13.77 -6.43
N ASN A 136 -7.86 12.59 -7.05
CA ASN A 136 -8.51 11.40 -6.52
C ASN A 136 -7.90 11.00 -5.16
N GLU A 137 -8.66 11.22 -4.09
CA GLU A 137 -8.19 11.08 -2.71
C GLU A 137 -7.74 9.65 -2.38
N ASP A 138 -8.43 8.63 -2.88
CA ASP A 138 -8.10 7.24 -2.57
C ASP A 138 -6.79 6.80 -3.24
N ALA A 139 -6.59 7.20 -4.50
CA ALA A 139 -5.34 6.95 -5.21
C ALA A 139 -4.17 7.71 -4.55
N LEU A 140 -4.40 8.97 -4.13
CA LEU A 140 -3.41 9.74 -3.36
C LEU A 140 -3.06 9.03 -2.04
N LYS A 141 -4.05 8.48 -1.32
CA LYS A 141 -3.81 7.72 -0.07
C LYS A 141 -2.97 6.46 -0.30
N VAL A 142 -3.18 5.75 -1.40
CA VAL A 142 -2.32 4.60 -1.77
C VAL A 142 -0.87 5.05 -1.98
N LYS A 143 -0.65 6.09 -2.79
CA LYS A 143 0.70 6.66 -3.00
C LYS A 143 1.33 7.15 -1.70
N TYR A 144 0.52 7.77 -0.83
CA TYR A 144 0.93 8.28 0.46
C TYR A 144 1.44 7.17 1.38
N PHE A 145 0.63 6.16 1.70
CA PHE A 145 0.99 5.15 2.68
C PHE A 145 2.15 4.25 2.20
N ILE A 146 2.22 3.96 0.90
CA ILE A 146 3.34 3.23 0.31
C ILE A 146 4.60 4.12 0.30
N GLY A 147 4.49 5.38 -0.12
CA GLY A 147 5.61 6.32 -0.17
C GLY A 147 6.20 6.59 1.21
N LYS A 148 5.35 6.75 2.24
CA LYS A 148 5.78 6.94 3.63
C LYS A 148 6.63 5.78 4.12
N GLU A 149 6.22 4.54 3.82
CA GLU A 149 6.99 3.35 4.20
C GLU A 149 8.33 3.29 3.49
N ILE A 150 8.36 3.58 2.18
CA ILE A 150 9.61 3.58 1.40
C ILE A 150 10.60 4.60 1.97
N LEU A 151 10.12 5.82 2.27
CA LEU A 151 10.96 6.86 2.87
C LEU A 151 11.43 6.46 4.27
N TRP A 152 10.54 5.95 5.11
CA TRP A 152 10.95 5.47 6.43
C TRP A 152 12.01 4.36 6.34
N TYR A 153 11.78 3.37 5.48
CA TYR A 153 12.70 2.27 5.24
C TYR A 153 14.06 2.75 4.71
N SER A 154 14.10 3.79 3.89
CA SER A 154 15.37 4.29 3.36
C SER A 154 16.35 4.80 4.42
N ILE A 155 15.86 5.23 5.59
CA ILE A 155 16.66 5.82 6.68
C ILE A 155 16.55 5.02 7.98
N HIS A 156 15.93 3.84 7.95
CA HIS A 156 15.71 3.07 9.18
C HIS A 156 17.01 2.49 9.77
N GLU A 157 18.08 2.40 8.97
CA GLU A 157 19.38 1.88 9.38
C GLU A 157 20.36 2.97 9.83
N ILE A 158 19.94 4.23 9.95
CA ILE A 158 20.85 5.29 10.42
C ILE A 158 21.38 4.95 11.83
N PRO A 159 22.70 5.02 12.08
CA PRO A 159 23.73 5.67 11.25
C PRO A 159 24.51 4.76 10.29
N TYR A 160 24.12 3.52 10.07
CA TYR A 160 24.88 2.59 9.21
C TYR A 160 24.87 2.98 7.74
N GLY A 161 23.78 3.58 7.25
CA GLY A 161 23.69 4.05 5.88
C GLY A 161 22.28 4.45 5.48
N VAL A 162 22.14 4.80 4.21
CA VAL A 162 20.86 5.06 3.54
C VAL A 162 20.60 3.93 2.54
N LEU A 163 19.37 3.42 2.52
CA LEU A 163 18.95 2.35 1.63
C LEU A 163 18.17 2.86 0.42
N ASN A 164 18.42 2.22 -0.73
CA ASN A 164 17.61 2.30 -1.93
C ASN A 164 17.07 0.89 -2.26
N GLY A 165 15.81 0.65 -1.87
CA GLY A 165 15.27 -0.71 -1.86
C GLY A 165 16.02 -1.57 -0.83
N VAL A 166 16.46 -2.77 -1.22
CA VAL A 166 17.17 -3.71 -0.32
C VAL A 166 18.69 -3.46 -0.23
N ASN A 167 19.20 -2.48 -0.98
CA ASN A 167 20.64 -2.20 -1.08
C ASN A 167 20.97 -0.84 -0.48
N GLY A 168 22.23 -0.63 -0.10
CA GLY A 168 22.74 0.71 0.19
C GLY A 168 22.64 1.62 -1.05
N ALA A 169 22.24 2.86 -0.85
CA ALA A 169 22.14 3.85 -1.92
C ALA A 169 23.52 4.22 -2.49
N ASN A 170 23.59 4.48 -3.79
CA ASN A 170 24.77 5.04 -4.45
C ASN A 170 24.63 6.55 -4.64
N ILE A 171 25.74 7.25 -4.93
CA ILE A 171 25.73 8.68 -5.25
C ILE A 171 24.75 9.01 -6.38
N SER A 172 24.63 8.14 -7.39
CA SER A 172 23.72 8.28 -8.52
C SER A 172 22.25 8.19 -8.15
N ASP A 173 21.91 7.54 -7.04
CA ASP A 173 20.53 7.26 -6.64
C ASP A 173 19.93 8.45 -5.88
N ILE A 174 20.78 9.22 -5.19
CA ILE A 174 20.37 10.30 -4.28
C ILE A 174 19.47 11.35 -4.95
N PRO A 175 19.72 11.82 -6.20
CA PRO A 175 18.81 12.75 -6.87
C PRO A 175 17.37 12.22 -7.01
N ASP A 176 17.20 10.96 -7.39
CA ASP A 176 15.88 10.34 -7.56
C ASP A 176 15.19 10.08 -6.20
N MET A 177 15.98 9.76 -5.18
CA MET A 177 15.49 9.62 -3.80
C MET A 177 15.00 10.96 -3.25
N LEU A 178 15.73 12.07 -3.46
CA LEU A 178 15.29 13.41 -3.10
C LEU A 178 14.02 13.83 -3.86
N SER A 179 13.96 13.54 -5.17
CA SER A 179 12.76 13.76 -5.97
C SER A 179 11.55 12.97 -5.44
N SER A 180 11.77 11.77 -4.90
CA SER A 180 10.73 10.97 -4.24
C SER A 180 10.22 11.62 -2.95
N VAL A 181 11.09 12.29 -2.18
CA VAL A 181 10.69 13.08 -1.01
C VAL A 181 9.82 14.27 -1.42
N ASP A 182 10.16 14.97 -2.51
CA ASP A 182 9.37 16.11 -2.98
C ASP A 182 7.97 15.68 -3.48
N ARG A 183 7.89 14.55 -4.20
CA ARG A 183 6.62 13.94 -4.59
C ARG A 183 5.79 13.55 -3.38
N PHE A 184 6.41 12.91 -2.38
CA PHE A 184 5.73 12.52 -1.15
C PHE A 184 5.22 13.75 -0.38
N GLN A 185 6.03 14.79 -0.23
CA GLN A 185 5.61 16.04 0.43
C GLN A 185 4.42 16.68 -0.30
N THR A 186 4.42 16.68 -1.65
CA THR A 186 3.29 17.19 -2.44
C THR A 186 2.01 16.42 -2.14
N ILE A 187 2.08 15.08 -2.06
CA ILE A 187 0.93 14.23 -1.74
C ILE A 187 0.46 14.45 -0.29
N SER A 188 1.39 14.47 0.67
CA SER A 188 1.10 14.72 2.10
C SER A 188 0.37 16.07 2.27
N ASN A 189 0.84 17.12 1.61
CA ASN A 189 0.19 18.43 1.60
C ASN A 189 -1.22 18.40 0.99
N LYS A 190 -1.41 17.70 -0.14
CA LYS A 190 -2.74 17.55 -0.77
C LYS A 190 -3.73 16.86 0.17
N LEU A 191 -3.28 15.82 0.85
CA LEU A 191 -4.09 15.04 1.79
C LEU A 191 -4.26 15.71 3.16
N LYS A 192 -3.48 16.76 3.47
CA LYS A 192 -3.47 17.47 4.75
C LYS A 192 -3.21 16.53 5.94
N ILE A 193 -2.21 15.66 5.81
CA ILE A 193 -1.80 14.75 6.87
C ILE A 193 -0.56 15.36 7.55
N ASP A 194 -0.74 15.97 8.72
CA ASP A 194 0.26 16.87 9.34
C ASP A 194 1.46 16.17 10.01
N ASN A 195 1.55 14.84 9.97
CA ASN A 195 2.52 14.05 10.76
C ASN A 195 3.73 13.52 9.94
N ASP A 196 4.19 14.26 8.92
CA ASP A 196 5.29 13.80 8.05
C ASP A 196 6.53 14.70 8.01
N LYS A 197 6.45 15.87 8.65
CA LYS A 197 7.50 16.88 8.58
C LYS A 197 8.86 16.33 9.00
N ILE A 198 8.90 15.61 10.12
CA ILE A 198 10.13 15.02 10.66
C ILE A 198 10.73 14.01 9.68
N LEU A 199 9.91 13.11 9.12
CA LEU A 199 10.38 12.11 8.15
C LEU A 199 10.95 12.77 6.89
N ILE A 200 10.26 13.79 6.36
CA ILE A 200 10.69 14.54 5.17
C ILE A 200 12.03 15.26 5.44
N GLU A 201 12.16 15.92 6.58
CA GLU A 201 13.39 16.61 6.99
C GLU A 201 14.54 15.64 7.21
N ASP A 202 14.29 14.51 7.88
CA ASP A 202 15.29 13.47 8.10
C ASP A 202 15.76 12.83 6.78
N CYS A 203 14.85 12.47 5.87
CA CYS A 203 15.23 11.97 4.55
C CYS A 203 16.13 12.98 3.81
N ARG A 204 15.75 14.27 3.75
CA ARG A 204 16.56 15.30 3.08
C ARG A 204 17.95 15.43 3.71
N LYS A 205 18.01 15.48 5.05
CA LYS A 205 19.25 15.57 5.82
C LYS A 205 20.16 14.37 5.54
N PHE A 206 19.65 13.16 5.71
CA PHE A 206 20.45 11.94 5.62
C PHE A 206 20.83 11.59 4.18
N TYR A 207 19.98 11.83 3.19
CA TYR A 207 20.35 11.61 1.79
C TYR A 207 21.47 12.54 1.34
N ALA A 208 21.41 13.83 1.72
CA ALA A 208 22.47 14.78 1.43
C ALA A 208 23.78 14.40 2.15
N ALA A 209 23.70 14.11 3.45
CA ALA A 209 24.85 13.67 4.25
C ALA A 209 25.51 12.40 3.69
N TYR A 210 24.70 11.40 3.32
CA TYR A 210 25.19 10.13 2.79
C TYR A 210 25.88 10.31 1.44
N ARG A 211 25.34 11.17 0.56
CA ARG A 211 25.99 11.52 -0.70
C ARG A 211 27.40 12.08 -0.50
N GLU A 212 27.54 13.03 0.42
CA GLU A 212 28.83 13.68 0.72
C GLU A 212 29.82 12.71 1.39
N TYR A 213 29.32 11.82 2.25
CA TYR A 213 30.11 10.72 2.82
C TYR A 213 30.67 9.80 1.73
N LEU A 214 29.83 9.34 0.79
CA LEU A 214 30.24 8.44 -0.29
C LEU A 214 31.28 9.07 -1.23
N GLN A 215 31.37 10.40 -1.30
CA GLN A 215 32.40 11.11 -2.07
C GLN A 215 33.76 11.18 -1.35
N GLN A 216 33.81 10.83 -0.07
CA GLN A 216 34.97 11.02 0.81
C GLN A 216 35.27 9.77 1.65
N LEU A 217 35.04 8.57 1.10
CA LEU A 217 35.16 7.29 1.82
C LEU A 217 36.52 7.08 2.51
N GLU A 218 37.60 7.65 1.98
CA GLU A 218 38.94 7.53 2.58
C GLU A 218 39.13 8.38 3.85
N ARG A 219 38.27 9.37 4.10
CA ARG A 219 38.38 10.32 5.23
C ARG A 219 37.68 9.88 6.50
N TYR A 220 36.78 8.90 6.39
CA TYR A 220 35.88 8.48 7.45
C TYR A 220 35.92 6.97 7.60
N ALA A 221 35.82 6.47 8.83
CA ALA A 221 35.81 5.03 9.07
C ALA A 221 34.52 4.37 8.55
N ASP A 222 33.40 5.05 8.75
CA ASP A 222 32.06 4.65 8.33
C ASP A 222 31.14 5.89 8.31
N PHE A 223 29.85 5.69 8.01
CA PHE A 223 28.90 6.80 7.96
C PHE A 223 28.61 7.39 9.35
N GLU A 224 28.70 6.60 10.43
CA GLU A 224 28.54 7.08 11.80
C GLU A 224 29.67 8.06 12.18
N ASP A 225 30.92 7.74 11.84
CA ASP A 225 32.07 8.63 11.99
C ASP A 225 31.90 9.92 11.18
N TYR A 226 31.39 9.84 9.95
CA TYR A 226 31.04 11.02 9.14
C TYR A 226 30.02 11.92 9.84
N LEU A 227 28.90 11.36 10.31
CA LEU A 227 27.84 12.12 10.97
C LEU A 227 28.36 12.81 12.23
N ASN A 228 29.15 12.10 13.05
CA ASN A 228 29.72 12.63 14.28
C ASN A 228 30.74 13.75 14.03
N LYS A 229 31.68 13.56 13.11
CA LYS A 229 32.70 14.59 12.77
C LYS A 229 32.10 15.85 12.14
N ASN A 230 30.93 15.72 11.50
CA ASN A 230 30.24 16.84 10.86
C ASN A 230 29.08 17.40 11.72
N ASN A 231 28.95 16.98 12.99
CA ASN A 231 27.90 17.42 13.92
C ASN A 231 26.46 17.24 13.38
N ILE A 232 26.23 16.19 12.60
CA ILE A 232 24.90 15.88 12.06
C ILE A 232 24.19 14.98 13.06
N SER A 233 23.18 15.53 13.74
CA SER A 233 22.42 14.77 14.74
C SER A 233 21.58 13.65 14.11
N TYR A 234 21.61 12.50 14.77
CA TYR A 234 20.78 11.35 14.47
C TYR A 234 20.30 10.70 15.77
N GLU A 235 19.12 10.10 15.72
CA GLU A 235 18.68 9.14 16.72
C GLU A 235 18.86 7.75 16.13
N ARG A 236 19.37 6.79 16.92
CA ARG A 236 19.37 5.40 16.50
C ARG A 236 17.93 4.90 16.50
N TYR A 237 17.41 4.56 15.33
CA TYR A 237 16.07 3.97 15.19
C TYR A 237 16.11 2.51 15.71
N CYS A 238 16.11 2.34 17.04
CA CYS A 238 16.03 1.02 17.66
C CYS A 238 14.61 0.46 17.51
N SER A 239 14.37 -0.27 16.42
CA SER A 239 13.27 -1.24 16.20
C SER A 239 11.82 -0.76 16.43
N THR A 240 10.99 -0.99 15.41
CA THR A 240 9.51 -0.93 15.39
C THR A 240 8.86 0.44 15.62
N TYR A 241 8.44 1.04 14.50
CA TYR A 241 7.11 1.62 14.33
C TYR A 241 6.60 2.59 15.41
N TYR A 242 7.26 3.74 15.61
CA TYR A 242 6.61 4.90 16.22
C TYR A 242 7.11 6.20 15.57
N TYR A 243 6.41 6.62 14.51
CA TYR A 243 6.29 8.03 14.14
C TYR A 243 5.03 8.66 14.78
N ASP A 244 4.61 8.13 15.93
CA ASP A 244 3.78 8.87 16.89
C ASP A 244 4.69 9.44 17.98
N LYS A 245 5.53 10.41 17.59
CA LYS A 245 6.06 11.39 18.56
C LYS A 245 5.09 12.56 18.68
N GLU A 246 3.82 12.27 18.92
CA GLU A 246 2.93 13.26 19.54
C GLU A 246 2.91 13.04 21.06
N ASN A 247 3.24 14.11 21.78
CA ASN A 247 2.92 14.35 23.19
C ASN A 247 3.66 13.55 24.27
N LYS A 248 4.97 13.82 24.39
CA LYS A 248 5.59 13.96 25.73
C LYS A 248 6.20 15.34 25.87
N ARG A 249 5.35 16.30 26.26
CA ARG A 249 5.75 17.46 27.05
C ARG A 249 5.24 17.24 28.47
#